data_AF-A0A819GW62-F1
#
_entry.id   AF-A0A819GW62-F1
#
_cell.length_a   1.000
_cell.length_b   1.000
_cell.length_c   1.000
_cell.angle_alpha   90.00
_cell.angle_beta   90.00
_cell.angle_gamma   90.00
#
_symmetry.space_group_name_H-M   'P 1'
#
loop_
_entity.id
_entity.type
_entity.pdbx_description
1 polymer ?
#
loop_
_entity_poly.entity_id
_entity_poly.type
_entity_poly.pdbx_seq_one_letter_code
_entity_poly.pdbx_strand_id
1 'polypeptide(L)'
;MVVTAGHCVFDYEQQMWASNWIFVPEYSSNYRPHGTFIWRQMATKQGWTNNQDYNFDVGIVLMNPNENGQHIQDLRAVWVSL
;
A
#
# COMPACT_ATOMS: atom_id res chain seq x y z
N MET A 1 -4.53 -6.08 -2.85
CA MET A 1 -3.72 -4.90 -3.24
C MET A 1 -4.14 -3.70 -2.41
N VAL A 2 -3.31 -2.68 -2.30
CA VAL A 2 -3.63 -1.41 -1.61
C VAL A 2 -3.54 -0.27 -2.61
N VAL A 3 -4.48 0.67 -2.54
CA VAL A 3 -4.44 1.94 -3.26
C VAL A 3 -3.98 3.02 -2.29
N THR A 4 -3.08 3.88 -2.74
CA THR A 4 -2.49 4.98 -1.97
C THR A 4 -2.16 6.15 -2.91
N ALA A 5 -1.48 7.18 -2.41
CA ALA A 5 -0.96 8.27 -3.23
C ALA A 5 0.28 7.84 -4.04
N GLY A 6 0.52 8.48 -5.17
CA GLY A 6 1.70 8.27 -6.01
C GLY A 6 2.98 8.63 -5.28
N HIS A 7 2.98 9.73 -4.52
CA HIS A 7 4.13 10.15 -3.72
C HIS A 7 4.50 9.17 -2.60
N CYS A 8 3.57 8.33 -2.14
CA CYS A 8 3.87 7.30 -1.14
C CYS A 8 4.69 6.13 -1.71
N VAL A 9 4.70 5.97 -3.03
CA VAL A 9 5.34 4.82 -3.72
C VAL A 9 6.52 5.24 -4.60
N PHE A 10 6.51 6.49 -5.09
CA PHE A 10 7.55 7.03 -5.96
C PHE A 10 7.88 8.48 -5.59
N ASP A 11 9.14 8.71 -5.23
CA ASP A 11 9.68 10.04 -4.99
C ASP A 11 10.11 10.64 -6.34
N TYR A 12 9.40 11.69 -6.76
CA TYR A 12 9.68 12.40 -8.00
C TYR A 12 11.01 13.16 -7.98
N GLU A 13 11.37 13.80 -6.87
CA GLU A 13 12.58 14.61 -6.78
C GLU A 13 13.83 13.74 -6.85
N GLN A 14 13.76 12.56 -6.24
CA GLN A 14 14.86 11.60 -6.21
C GLN A 14 14.81 10.59 -7.36
N GLN A 15 13.70 10.52 -8.10
CA GLN A 15 13.44 9.53 -9.15
C GLN A 15 13.60 8.09 -8.64
N MET A 16 13.11 7.83 -7.43
CA MET A 16 13.27 6.54 -6.74
C MET A 16 11.94 5.97 -6.27
N TRP A 17 11.85 4.64 -6.31
CA TRP A 17 10.75 3.89 -5.69
C TRP A 17 10.99 3.73 -4.18
N ALA A 18 9.91 3.72 -3.40
CA ALA A 18 9.99 3.41 -1.98
C ALA A 18 10.51 1.98 -1.76
N SER A 19 11.49 1.81 -0.86
CA SER A 19 12.16 0.52 -0.63
C SER A 19 11.71 -0.22 0.64
N ASN A 20 11.16 0.50 1.63
CA ASN A 20 10.78 -0.04 2.94
C ASN A 20 9.29 0.21 3.23
N TRP A 21 8.43 -0.40 2.42
CA TRP A 21 6.99 -0.16 2.50
C TRP A 21 6.26 -1.32 3.18
N ILE A 22 5.50 -1.03 4.23
CA ILE A 22 4.65 -2.01 4.88
C ILE A 22 3.23 -1.49 4.95
N PHE A 23 2.26 -2.40 4.97
CA PHE A 23 0.88 -2.08 5.27
C PHE A 23 0.41 -2.88 6.47
N VAL A 24 -0.29 -2.20 7.38
CA VAL A 24 -0.83 -2.80 8.59
C VAL A 24 -2.30 -2.38 8.68
N PRO A 25 -3.23 -3.26 8.29
CA PRO A 25 -4.66 -2.97 8.39
C PRO A 25 -5.08 -2.75 9.85
N GLU A 26 -5.94 -1.78 10.09
CA GLU A 26 -6.50 -1.45 11.41
C GLU A 26 -5.43 -1.20 12.49
N TYR A 27 -4.28 -0.64 12.10
CA TYR A 27 -3.23 -0.29 13.05
C TYR A 27 -3.71 0.74 14.08
N SER A 28 -3.54 0.42 15.37
CA SER A 28 -3.84 1.34 16.48
C SER A 28 -2.92 1.07 17.67
N SER A 29 -2.12 2.04 18.13
CA SER A 29 -1.29 1.90 19.34
C SER A 29 -0.48 0.59 19.43
N ASN A 30 0.24 0.22 18.37
CA ASN A 30 0.97 -1.06 18.21
C ASN A 30 0.10 -2.33 18.07
N TYR A 31 -1.22 -2.22 18.12
CA TYR A 31 -2.13 -3.29 17.78
C TYR A 31 -2.12 -3.54 16.25
N ARG A 32 -1.91 -4.80 15.86
CA ARG A 32 -1.81 -5.26 14.47
C ARG A 32 -2.70 -6.48 14.27
N PRO A 33 -4.05 -6.33 14.30
CA PRO A 33 -4.98 -7.46 14.34
C PRO A 33 -4.84 -8.41 13.16
N HIS A 34 -4.42 -7.88 12.01
CA HIS A 34 -4.31 -8.63 10.76
C HIS A 34 -2.85 -8.88 10.32
N GLY A 35 -1.88 -8.68 11.23
CA GLY A 35 -0.46 -8.84 10.94
C GLY A 35 0.12 -7.72 10.09
N THR A 36 1.31 -7.95 9.52
CA THR A 36 2.01 -6.98 8.68
C THR A 36 2.15 -7.52 7.26
N PHE A 37 1.83 -6.69 6.27
CA PHE A 37 1.96 -7.03 4.87
C PHE A 37 3.18 -6.33 4.29
N ILE A 38 4.14 -7.10 3.80
CA ILE A 38 5.33 -6.59 3.11
C ILE A 38 5.00 -6.39 1.63
N TRP A 39 5.44 -5.26 1.07
CA TRP A 39 5.27 -4.95 -0.34
C TRP A 39 5.94 -6.00 -1.25
N ARG A 40 5.38 -6.19 -2.44
CA ARG A 40 5.90 -7.05 -3.51
C ARG A 40 6.23 -6.27 -4.76
N GLN A 41 5.33 -5.36 -5.14
CA GLN A 41 5.49 -4.53 -6.32
C GLN A 41 4.69 -3.24 -6.16
N MET A 42 5.20 -2.16 -6.75
CA MET A 42 4.55 -0.86 -6.77
C MET A 42 4.28 -0.43 -8.21
N ALA A 43 3.23 0.35 -8.39
CA ALA A 43 2.91 1.02 -9.63
C ALA A 43 2.31 2.39 -9.34
N THR A 44 2.57 3.35 -10.22
CA THR A 44 1.96 4.69 -10.22
C THR A 44 1.80 5.15 -11.67
N LYS A 45 1.09 6.25 -11.89
CA LYS A 45 0.89 6.82 -13.22
C LYS A 45 2.18 7.49 -13.73
N GLN A 46 2.40 7.41 -15.05
CA GLN A 46 3.53 8.10 -15.68
C GLN A 46 3.46 9.61 -15.52
N GLY A 47 2.25 10.19 -15.44
CA GLY A 47 2.07 11.61 -15.14
C GLY A 47 2.67 12.02 -13.79
N TRP A 48 2.63 11.13 -12.79
CA TRP A 48 3.32 11.32 -11.52
C TRP A 48 4.84 11.16 -11.66
N THR A 49 5.31 10.04 -12.22
CA THR A 49 6.76 9.76 -12.28
C THR A 49 7.55 10.75 -13.13
N ASN A 50 6.93 11.27 -14.19
CA ASN A 50 7.62 12.10 -15.17
C ASN A 50 7.44 13.61 -14.93
N ASN A 51 6.31 14.02 -14.34
CA ASN A 51 5.93 15.44 -14.26
C ASN A 51 5.49 15.91 -12.87
N GLN A 52 5.49 15.04 -11.84
CA GLN A 52 4.92 15.36 -10.52
C GLN A 52 3.48 15.89 -10.58
N ASP A 53 2.70 15.46 -11.58
CA ASP A 53 1.34 15.96 -11.77
C ASP A 53 0.43 15.42 -10.66
N TYR A 54 0.00 16.30 -9.76
CA TYR A 54 -0.85 15.98 -8.64
C TYR A 54 -2.22 15.42 -9.04
N ASN A 55 -2.69 15.65 -10.27
CA ASN A 55 -3.90 14.99 -10.78
C ASN A 55 -3.70 13.47 -10.94
N PHE A 56 -2.43 13.03 -11.01
CA PHE A 56 -2.03 11.65 -11.13
C PHE A 56 -1.32 11.11 -9.88
N ASP A 57 -1.48 11.76 -8.72
CA ASP A 57 -0.94 11.34 -7.42
C ASP A 57 -1.69 10.11 -6.86
N VAL A 58 -1.63 9.00 -7.60
CA VAL A 58 -2.24 7.72 -7.24
C VAL A 58 -1.26 6.57 -7.46
N GLY A 59 -1.12 5.75 -6.44
CA GLY A 59 -0.25 4.57 -6.41
C GLY A 59 -1.01 3.31 -6.06
N ILE A 60 -0.51 2.17 -6.54
CA ILE A 60 -1.00 0.84 -6.19
C ILE A 60 0.18 0.03 -5.68
N VAL A 61 -0.01 -0.66 -4.56
CA VAL A 61 0.97 -1.59 -3.99
C VAL A 61 0.38 -2.99 -3.95
N LEU A 62 1.07 -3.92 -4.61
CA LEU A 62 0.84 -5.35 -4.48
C LEU A 62 1.61 -5.86 -3.26
N MET A 63 0.97 -6.69 -2.46
CA MET A 63 1.50 -7.17 -1.19
C MET A 63 1.78 -8.67 -1.27
N ASN A 64 2.80 -9.12 -0.54
CA ASN A 64 2.94 -10.53 -0.21
C ASN A 64 1.85 -10.93 0.80
N PRO A 65 1.54 -12.24 0.92
CA PRO A 65 0.78 -12.74 2.06
C PRO A 65 1.45 -12.34 3.39
N ASN A 66 0.65 -12.15 4.44
CA ASN A 66 1.18 -11.89 5.78
C ASN A 66 1.81 -13.16 6.39
N GLU A 67 2.23 -13.06 7.66
CA GLU A 67 2.87 -14.15 8.40
C GLU A 67 1.96 -15.39 8.55
N ASN A 68 0.65 -15.21 8.45
CA ASN A 68 -0.36 -16.27 8.51
C ASN A 68 -0.73 -16.83 7.12
N GLY A 69 -0.04 -16.41 6.06
CA GLY A 69 -0.33 -16.81 4.68
C GLY A 69 -1.60 -16.19 4.11
N GLN A 70 -2.18 -15.18 4.77
CA GLN A 70 -3.41 -14.52 4.33
C GLN A 70 -3.08 -13.47 3.27
N HIS A 71 -3.90 -13.37 2.23
CA HIS A 71 -3.82 -12.23 1.34
C HIS A 71 -4.65 -11.06 1.86
N ILE A 72 -4.20 -9.84 1.55
CA ILE A 72 -4.86 -8.63 2.01
C ILE A 72 -6.33 -8.51 1.54
N GLN A 73 -6.68 -9.08 0.38
CA GLN A 73 -8.05 -9.11 -0.12
C GLN A 73 -8.95 -10.11 0.62
N ASP A 74 -8.36 -11.08 1.33
CA ASP A 74 -9.10 -12.09 2.08
C ASP A 74 -9.46 -11.59 3.48
N LEU A 75 -8.93 -10.43 3.89
CA LEU A 75 -9.30 -9.75 5.12
C LEU A 75 -10.75 -9.28 5.00
N ARG A 76 -11.66 -10.07 5.60
CA ARG A 76 -13.05 -9.69 5.76
C ARG A 76 -13.18 -8.75 6.95
N ALA A 77 -13.03 -7.44 6.71
CA ALA A 77 -13.55 -6.43 7.61
C ALA A 77 -15.01 -6.12 7.22
N VAL A 78 -15.91 -7.09 7.42
CA VAL A 78 -17.34 -6.80 7.48
C VAL A 78 -17.87 -7.40 8.77
N TRP A 79 -17.90 -6.59 9.81
CA TRP A 79 -18.81 -6.80 10.92
C TRP A 79 -20.24 -6.59 10.38
N VAL A 80 -20.92 -7.66 9.96
CA VAL A 80 -22.40 -7.65 9.94
C VAL A 80 -22.82 -8.15 11.32
N SER A 81 -23.10 -7.23 12.24
CA SER A 81 -23.97 -7.57 13.36
C SER A 81 -25.37 -7.85 12.78
N LEU A 82 -25.83 -9.10 12.88
CA LEU A 82 -27.26 -9.41 12.78
C LEU A 82 -27.97 -8.91 14.04
#